data_AF-A0A3B8MPU3-F1
#
_entry.id   AF-A0A3B8MPU3-F1
#
_cell.length_a   1.000
_cell.length_b   1.000
_cell.length_c   1.000
_cell.angle_alpha   90.00
_cell.angle_beta   90.00
_cell.angle_gamma   90.00
#
_symmetry.space_group_name_H-M   'P 1'
#
loop_
_entity.id
_entity.type
_entity.pdbx_description
1 polymer ?
#
loop_
_entity_poly.entity_id
_entity_poly.type
_entity_poly.pdbx_seq_one_letter_code
_entity_poly.pdbx_strand_id
1 'polypeptide(L)' 'MAHTTDEVLAGLAELITDETGIAADQVALEKSFTDDLDIDSISMMTIVVN' A
#
# COMPACT_ATOMS: atom_id res chain seq x y z
N MET A 1 -13.62 -15.64 7.28
CA MET A 1 -14.01 -15.03 5.99
C MET A 1 -12.72 -14.63 5.31
N ALA A 2 -12.49 -15.03 4.06
CA ALA A 2 -11.36 -14.50 3.32
C ALA A 2 -11.70 -13.05 2.95
N HIS A 3 -10.83 -12.10 3.31
CA HIS A 3 -10.98 -10.73 2.85
C HIS A 3 -11.00 -10.71 1.32
N THR A 4 -11.91 -9.94 0.75
CA THR A 4 -11.93 -9.72 -0.69
C THR A 4 -10.71 -8.91 -1.10
N THR A 5 -10.28 -9.05 -2.35
CA THR A 5 -9.12 -8.31 -2.86
C THR A 5 -9.31 -6.80 -2.71
N ASP A 6 -10.53 -6.29 -2.89
CA ASP A 6 -10.88 -4.88 -2.66
C ASP A 6 -10.67 -4.46 -1.19
N GLU A 7 -11.09 -5.26 -0.21
CA GLU A 7 -10.87 -4.95 1.20
C GLU A 7 -9.37 -4.93 1.55
N VAL A 8 -8.60 -5.85 0.99
CA VAL A 8 -7.15 -5.90 1.19
C VAL A 8 -6.49 -4.68 0.52
N LEU A 9 -6.90 -4.33 -0.69
CA LEU A 9 -6.35 -3.18 -1.41
C LEU A 9 -6.68 -1.87 -0.69
N ALA A 10 -7.91 -1.72 -0.19
CA ALA A 10 -8.33 -0.54 0.57
C ALA A 10 -7.52 -0.38 1.87
N GLY A 11 -7.35 -1.46 2.64
CA GLY A 11 -6.54 -1.42 3.86
C GLY A 11 -5.06 -1.17 3.58
N LEU A 12 -4.52 -1.74 2.51
CA LEU A 12 -3.14 -1.48 2.10
C LEU A 12 -2.95 -0.03 1.63
N ALA A 13 -3.92 0.52 0.91
CA ALA A 13 -3.89 1.91 0.47
C ALA A 13 -3.94 2.90 1.63
N GLU A 14 -4.73 2.61 2.66
CA GLU A 14 -4.78 3.37 3.92
C GLU A 14 -3.42 3.33 4.64
N LEU A 15 -2.84 2.13 4.82
CA LEU A 15 -1.51 1.96 5.42
C LEU A 15 -0.41 2.72 4.67
N ILE A 16 -0.42 2.63 3.34
CA ILE A 16 0.53 3.37 2.49
C ILE A 16 0.32 4.87 2.66
N THR A 17 -0.92 5.34 2.70
CA THR A 17 -1.23 6.78 2.87
C THR A 17 -0.71 7.30 4.20
N ASP A 18 -0.90 6.55 5.28
CA ASP A 18 -0.47 6.95 6.61
C ASP A 18 1.06 7.00 6.76
N GLU A 19 1.77 6.05 6.16
CA GLU A 19 3.23 5.95 6.28
C GLU A 19 3.97 6.84 5.28
N THR A 20 3.44 7.02 4.08
CA THR A 20 4.14 7.69 2.96
C THR A 20 3.53 9.03 2.56
N GLY A 21 2.28 9.30 2.96
CA GLY A 21 1.52 10.47 2.53
C GLY A 21 1.01 10.40 1.08
N ILE A 22 1.22 9.28 0.39
CA ILE A 22 0.70 9.04 -0.96
C ILE A 22 -0.81 8.83 -0.86
N ALA A 23 -1.58 9.46 -1.75
CA ALA A 23 -3.02 9.29 -1.71
C ALA A 23 -3.44 7.84 -2.02
N ALA A 24 -4.38 7.30 -1.25
CA ALA A 24 -4.90 5.95 -1.39
C ALA A 24 -5.43 5.63 -2.81
N ASP A 25 -5.90 6.65 -3.54
CA ASP A 25 -6.36 6.52 -4.93
C ASP A 25 -5.22 6.25 -5.92
N GLN A 26 -3.98 6.53 -5.53
CA GLN A 26 -2.80 6.20 -6.32
C GLN A 26 -2.36 4.76 -6.12
N VAL A 27 -2.84 4.06 -5.09
CA VAL A 27 -2.48 2.66 -4.82
C VAL A 27 -3.36 1.74 -5.65
N ALA A 28 -2.74 0.98 -6.54
CA ALA A 28 -3.42 0.06 -7.44
C ALA A 28 -2.62 -1.25 -7.55
N LEU A 29 -3.31 -2.36 -7.83
CA LEU A 29 -2.69 -3.68 -8.02
C LEU A 29 -1.64 -3.71 -9.14
N GLU A 30 -1.78 -2.82 -10.12
CA GLU A 30 -0.94 -2.76 -11.32
C GLU A 30 0.31 -1.89 -11.11
N LYS A 31 0.43 -1.24 -9.95
CA LYS A 31 1.54 -0.33 -9.64
C LYS A 31 2.59 -0.99 -8.77
N SER A 32 3.83 -0.69 -9.08
CA SER A 32 4.99 -1.01 -8.24
C SER A 32 5.08 -0.04 -7.08
N PHE A 33 5.18 -0.57 -5.86
CA PHE A 33 5.40 0.26 -4.67
C PHE A 33 6.71 1.05 -4.76
N THR A 34 7.77 0.46 -5.31
CA THR A 34 9.07 1.12 -5.41
C THR A 34 9.19 2.00 -6.64
N ASP A 35 8.71 1.54 -7.79
CA ASP A 35 8.97 2.25 -9.06
C ASP A 35 7.90 3.28 -9.40
N ASP A 36 6.63 3.02 -9.06
CA ASP A 36 5.51 3.91 -9.39
C ASP A 36 5.10 4.79 -8.22
N LEU A 37 5.23 4.26 -7.00
CA LEU A 37 4.83 4.94 -5.77
C LEU A 37 6.03 5.47 -4.98
N ASP A 38 7.27 5.22 -5.44
CA ASP A 38 8.51 5.72 -4.82
C ASP A 38 8.61 5.37 -3.31
N ILE A 39 8.03 4.23 -2.93
CA ILE A 39 8.03 3.72 -1.56
C ILE A 39 9.36 3.02 -1.31
N ASP A 40 10.07 3.49 -0.30
CA ASP A 40 11.30 2.86 0.15
C ASP A 40 11.08 1.42 0.65
N SER A 41 12.07 0.57 0.41
CA SER A 41 12.07 -0.83 0.89
C SER A 41 11.90 -0.95 2.42
N ILE A 42 12.33 0.04 3.20
CA ILE A 42 12.12 0.09 4.65
C ILE A 42 10.64 0.30 4.96
N SER A 43 10.00 1.28 4.33
CA SER A 43 8.58 1.58 4.51
C SER A 43 7.71 0.39 4.10
N MET A 44 8.08 -0.31 3.02
CA MET A 44 7.42 -1.55 2.62
C MET A 44 7.51 -2.64 3.69
N MET A 45 8.67 -2.78 4.34
CA MET A 45 8.83 -3.76 5.43
C MET A 45 7.98 -3.40 6.65
N THR A 46 7.83 -2.12 6.97
CA THR A 46 6.94 -1.66 8.04
C THR A 46 5.47 -1.99 7.73
N ILE A 47 5.01 -1.72 6.51
CA ILE A 47 3.62 -1.96 6.07
C ILE A 47 3.27 -3.46 6.08
N VAL A 48 4.21 -4.34 5.73
CA VAL A 48 3.98 -5.80 5.66
C VAL A 48 4.00 -6.48 7.04
N VAL A 49 4.69 -5.88 8.01
CA VAL A 49 4.94 -6.49 9.33
C VAL A 49 3.96 -5.97 10.40
N ASN A 50 3.36 -4.81 10.18
CA ASN A 50 2.40 -4.17 11.09
C ASN A 50 0.98 -4.72 10.92
#